data_AF-A0A816SZM5-F1
#
_entry.id   AF-A0A816SZM5-F1
#
_cell.length_a   1.000
_cell.length_b   1.000
_cell.length_c   1.000
_cell.angle_alpha   90.00
_cell.angle_beta   90.00
_cell.angle_gamma   90.00
#
_symmetry.space_group_name_H-M   'P 1'
#
loop_
_entity.id
_entity.type
_entity.pdbx_description
1 polymer ?
#
loop_
_entity_poly.entity_id
_entity_poly.type
_entity_poly.pdbx_seq_one_letter_code
_entity_poly.pdbx_strand_id
1 'polypeptide(L)'
;MAKFASIITFLFVVLIIFSAFEAPTIVEGQRSCKRQPNSGRKYCMKDSECRKVCIEAEKATRATCDYTFPRRRCFCHFPCQ
;
A
#
# COMPACT_ATOMS: atom_id res chain seq x y z
N MET A 1 41.39 -19.53 23.41
CA MET A 1 41.18 -18.75 22.17
C MET A 1 40.25 -19.44 21.17
N ALA A 2 40.28 -20.78 21.00
CA ALA A 2 39.42 -21.50 20.05
C ALA A 2 37.89 -21.37 20.28
N LYS A 3 37.44 -21.26 21.53
CA LYS A 3 36.00 -21.18 21.87
C LYS A 3 35.34 -19.88 21.35
N PHE A 4 36.08 -18.77 21.36
CA PHE A 4 35.56 -17.48 20.89
C PHE A 4 35.49 -17.43 19.36
N ALA A 5 36.47 -18.00 18.66
CA ALA A 5 36.45 -18.11 17.20
C ALA A 5 35.24 -18.90 16.69
N SER A 6 34.88 -19.98 17.39
CA SER A 6 33.72 -20.82 17.05
C SER A 6 32.37 -20.10 17.24
N ILE A 7 32.28 -19.17 18.20
CA ILE A 7 31.06 -18.38 18.43
C ILE A 7 30.90 -17.34 17.32
N ILE A 8 32.00 -16.68 16.93
CA ILE A 8 31.99 -15.69 15.86
C ILE A 8 31.59 -16.34 14.54
N THR A 9 32.15 -17.51 14.19
CA THR A 9 31.77 -18.21 12.97
C THR A 9 30.31 -18.65 12.99
N PHE A 10 29.79 -19.10 14.14
CA PHE A 10 28.38 -19.47 14.27
C PHE A 10 27.44 -18.27 14.08
N LEU A 11 27.79 -17.11 14.66
CA LEU A 11 27.05 -15.86 14.48
C LEU A 11 27.04 -15.41 13.02
N PHE A 12 28.17 -15.51 12.31
CA PHE A 12 28.25 -15.19 10.89
C PHE A 12 27.36 -16.09 10.04
N VAL A 13 27.36 -17.40 10.31
CA VAL A 13 26.50 -18.35 9.59
C VAL A 13 25.02 -18.03 9.82
N VAL A 14 24.63 -17.72 11.07
CA VAL A 14 23.27 -17.32 11.41
C VAL A 14 22.88 -16.03 10.69
N LEU A 15 23.73 -15.00 10.70
CA LEU A 15 23.45 -13.74 10.01
C LEU A 15 23.29 -13.91 8.49
N ILE A 16 24.11 -14.75 7.86
CA ILE A 16 23.97 -15.06 6.43
C ILE A 16 22.63 -15.72 6.14
N ILE A 17 22.18 -16.66 6.97
CA ILE A 17 20.88 -17.32 6.82
C ILE A 17 19.73 -16.32 7.00
N PHE A 18 19.81 -15.40 7.96
CA PHE A 18 18.80 -14.35 8.16
C PHE A 18 18.75 -13.36 6.99
N SER A 19 19.89 -13.00 6.40
CA SER A 19 19.92 -12.13 5.21
C SER A 19 19.25 -12.75 3.97
N ALA A 20 19.31 -14.08 3.81
CA ALA A 20 18.60 -14.79 2.75
C ALA A 20 17.07 -14.83 2.98
N PHE A 21 16.63 -14.60 4.22
CA PHE A 21 15.22 -14.52 4.61
C PHE A 21 14.69 -13.08 4.65
N GLU A 22 15.45 -12.10 4.15
CA GLU A 22 14.91 -10.80 3.75
C GLU A 22 14.11 -10.95 2.46
N ALA A 23 13.08 -11.81 2.47
CA ALA A 23 11.95 -11.56 1.61
C ALA A 23 11.47 -10.16 2.02
N PRO A 24 11.45 -9.16 1.12
CA PRO A 24 10.85 -7.89 1.45
C PRO A 24 9.46 -8.26 1.95
N THR A 25 9.16 -7.93 3.19
CA THR A 25 7.78 -7.83 3.64
C THR A 25 7.22 -6.64 2.88
N ILE A 26 6.98 -6.85 1.58
CA ILE A 26 6.05 -6.08 0.80
C ILE A 26 4.79 -6.35 1.60
N VAL A 27 4.47 -5.42 2.48
CA VAL A 27 3.14 -5.34 3.05
C VAL A 27 2.29 -5.22 1.80
N GLU A 28 1.76 -6.35 1.34
CA GLU A 28 0.78 -6.44 0.30
C GLU A 28 -0.47 -5.83 0.94
N GLY A 29 -0.41 -4.51 1.18
CA GLY A 29 -1.56 -3.71 1.54
C GLY A 29 -2.51 -3.98 0.41
N GLN A 30 -3.54 -4.79 0.72
CA GLN A 30 -4.45 -5.44 -0.22
C GLN A 30 -4.44 -4.70 -1.54
N ARG A 31 -3.88 -5.32 -2.61
CA ARG A 31 -3.75 -4.69 -3.93
C ARG A 31 -5.02 -3.90 -4.21
N SER A 32 -4.91 -2.57 -4.16
CA SER A 32 -6.07 -1.70 -4.27
C SER A 32 -6.07 -1.07 -5.65
N CYS A 33 -7.14 -1.29 -6.39
CA CYS A 33 -7.31 -0.80 -7.74
C CYS A 33 -7.98 0.56 -7.66
N LYS A 34 -7.28 1.60 -8.12
CA LYS A 34 -7.86 2.94 -8.22
C LYS A 34 -8.72 3.03 -9.47
N ARG A 35 -9.96 3.50 -9.30
CA ARG A 35 -10.91 3.77 -10.37
C ARG A 35 -11.52 5.16 -10.16
N GLN A 36 -11.90 5.83 -11.24
CA GLN A 36 -12.73 7.04 -11.08
C GLN A 36 -14.13 6.63 -10.66
N PRO A 37 -14.82 7.45 -9.85
CA PRO A 37 -16.21 7.20 -9.52
C PRO A 37 -17.06 7.20 -10.79
N ASN A 38 -17.94 6.21 -10.90
CA ASN A 38 -18.95 6.09 -11.94
C ASN A 38 -20.10 7.07 -11.73
N SER A 39 -20.42 7.39 -10.47
CA SER A 39 -21.51 8.31 -10.11
C SER A 39 -20.98 9.60 -9.47
N GLY A 40 -21.68 10.72 -9.64
CA GLY A 40 -21.34 11.98 -8.98
C GLY A 40 -20.14 12.74 -9.55
N ARG A 41 -19.39 13.43 -8.68
CA ARG A 41 -18.34 14.37 -9.09
C ARG A 41 -17.01 13.65 -9.33
N LYS A 42 -16.49 13.74 -10.55
CA LYS A 42 -15.16 13.23 -10.92
C LYS A 42 -14.00 14.08 -10.38
N TYR A 43 -14.28 15.34 -10.07
CA TYR A 43 -13.31 16.29 -9.56
C TYR A 43 -13.43 16.42 -8.06
N CYS A 44 -12.29 16.53 -7.39
CA CYS A 44 -12.24 16.72 -5.96
C CYS A 44 -12.14 18.21 -5.61
N MET A 45 -13.23 18.78 -5.10
CA MET A 45 -13.23 20.08 -4.41
C MET A 45 -13.02 19.90 -2.90
N LYS A 46 -13.62 18.86 -2.32
CA LYS A 46 -13.49 18.47 -0.92
C LYS A 46 -13.36 16.96 -0.82
N ASP A 47 -12.44 16.48 0.01
CA ASP A 47 -12.22 15.04 0.22
C ASP A 47 -13.46 14.32 0.76
N SER A 48 -14.28 15.02 1.56
CA SER A 48 -15.52 14.47 2.11
C SER A 48 -16.55 14.14 1.04
N GLU A 49 -16.67 14.94 -0.04
CA GLU A 49 -17.58 14.65 -1.15
C GLU A 49 -17.13 13.41 -1.92
N CYS A 50 -15.83 13.31 -2.21
CA CYS A 50 -15.24 12.14 -2.85
C CYS A 50 -15.45 10.87 -2.01
N ARG A 51 -15.26 10.98 -0.68
CA ARG A 51 -15.47 9.87 0.25
C ARG A 51 -16.93 9.40 0.28
N LYS A 52 -17.90 10.31 0.28
CA LYS A 52 -19.32 9.93 0.24
C LYS A 52 -19.65 9.15 -1.02
N VAL A 53 -19.25 9.64 -2.19
CA VAL A 53 -19.49 8.94 -3.46
C VAL A 53 -18.81 7.56 -3.47
N CYS A 54 -17.52 7.50 -3.17
CA CYS A 54 -16.78 6.24 -3.25
C CYS A 54 -17.24 5.22 -2.18
N ILE A 55 -17.37 5.64 -0.92
CA ILE A 55 -17.65 4.71 0.20
C ILE A 55 -19.15 4.42 0.32
N GLU A 56 -20.01 5.44 0.25
CA GLU A 56 -21.45 5.27 0.51
C GLU A 56 -22.17 4.72 -0.73
N ALA A 57 -21.91 5.30 -1.92
CA ALA A 57 -22.60 4.94 -3.16
C ALA A 57 -21.94 3.75 -3.87
N GLU A 58 -20.61 3.74 -4.02
CA GLU A 58 -19.91 2.69 -4.77
C GLU A 58 -19.34 1.56 -3.90
N LYS A 59 -19.42 1.67 -2.56
CA LYS A 59 -18.89 0.67 -1.61
C LYS A 59 -17.39 0.39 -1.77
N ALA A 60 -16.61 1.42 -2.13
CA ALA A 60 -15.16 1.35 -2.16
C ALA A 60 -14.57 1.19 -0.76
N THR A 61 -13.36 0.65 -0.68
CA THR A 61 -12.61 0.50 0.59
C THR A 61 -12.00 1.84 1.01
N ARG A 62 -11.54 2.63 0.04
CA ARG A 62 -10.88 3.92 0.28
C ARG A 62 -11.25 4.91 -0.81
N ALA A 63 -11.14 6.19 -0.49
CA ALA A 63 -11.29 7.29 -1.43
C ALA A 63 -10.08 8.22 -1.29
N THR A 64 -9.53 8.66 -2.42
CA THR A 64 -8.34 9.51 -2.46
C THR A 64 -8.54 10.60 -3.50
N CYS A 65 -8.16 11.82 -3.16
CA CYS A 65 -8.14 12.93 -4.10
C CYS A 65 -6.71 13.15 -4.60
N ASP A 66 -6.50 12.87 -5.88
CA ASP A 66 -5.18 12.89 -6.50
C ASP A 66 -5.13 13.97 -7.59
N TYR A 67 -3.99 14.64 -7.73
CA TYR A 67 -3.85 15.70 -8.74
C TYR A 67 -3.52 15.06 -10.09
N THR A 68 -4.43 15.22 -11.05
CA THR A 68 -4.20 14.79 -12.43
C THR A 68 -4.51 15.96 -13.33
N PHE A 69 -3.47 16.52 -13.95
CA PHE A 69 -3.56 17.73 -14.76
C PHE A 69 -4.85 17.76 -15.61
N PRO A 70 -5.62 18.86 -15.57
CA PRO A 70 -5.36 20.17 -14.94
C PRO A 70 -5.96 20.38 -13.53
N ARG A 71 -6.59 19.37 -12.90
CA ARG A 71 -7.31 19.53 -11.62
C ARG A 71 -7.20 18.30 -10.72
N ARG A 72 -7.51 18.45 -9.43
CA ARG A 72 -7.65 17.29 -8.52
C ARG A 72 -8.86 16.45 -8.92
N ARG A 73 -8.65 15.14 -9.08
CA ARG A 73 -9.67 14.14 -9.40
C ARG A 73 -9.90 13.24 -8.19
N CYS A 74 -11.13 12.75 -8.07
CA CYS A 74 -11.50 11.77 -7.07
C CYS A 74 -11.21 10.36 -7.62
N PHE A 75 -10.60 9.52 -6.79
CA PHE A 75 -10.33 8.11 -7.08
C PHE A 75 -10.85 7.23 -5.95
N CYS A 76 -11.65 6.23 -6.32
CA CYS A 76 -12.15 5.20 -5.43
C CYS A 76 -11.20 3.99 -5.51
N HIS A 77 -10.84 3.43 -4.36
CA HIS A 77 -10.00 2.25 -4.24
C HIS A 77 -10.84 1.04 -3.89
N PHE A 78 -10.81 0.05 -4.77
CA PHE A 78 -11.46 -1.24 -4.58
C PHE A 78 -10.40 -2.32 -4.36
N PRO A 79 -10.73 -3.44 -3.70
CA PRO A 79 -9.86 -4.61 -3.76
C PRO A 79 -9.71 -5.03 -5.24
N CYS A 80 -8.47 -5.08 -5.73
CA CYS A 80 -8.20 -5.69 -7.03
C CYS A 80 -8.53 -7.18 -6.91
N GLN A 81 -9.48 -7.66 -7.70
CA GLN A 81 -9.66 -9.09 -7.95
C GLN A 81 -8.70 -9.53 -9.06
#